data_AF-A0A9E5RVT5-F1
#
_entry.id   AF-A0A9E5RVT5-F1
#
_cell.length_a   1.000
_cell.length_b   1.000
_cell.length_c   1.000
_cell.angle_alpha   90.00
_cell.angle_beta   90.00
_cell.angle_gamma   90.00
#
_symmetry.space_group_name_H-M   'P 1'
#
loop_
_entity.id
_entity.type
_entity.pdbx_description
1 polymer ?
#
loop_
_entity_poly.entity_id
_entity_poly.type
_entity_poly.pdbx_seq_one_letter_code
_entity_poly.pdbx_strand_id
1 'polypeptide(L)'
;MSNYESGQLGNYQIKVIKEPNNLPSIELGQELKDISLNDNDLNYDGYQSDYYIKEYQLDLNGLILGEAIQINLNSNEFDAYLEIYDAKTRSLILSDNDSGANNISSLNSRIMFYPESGKNYILRVTTFSVKEAGEFTLIANKLPSISIFNTDPNSGSKSGSIDVNDLHNYYYYGELVDTYQVEGISTNDSTTVKLELQPEQITDYEDKFGAFLQVIEFDADGNLTGQTYNNFDDKEYWNDYYQITRGKSSELTFISQPGYKYQVRVISYDRENFGNYKLKASTAGSIDLEITEADVKPSSRIVLDEDFLAEWTVKNKGTLSTWANWYDYIYLSTDNQFMVTIPTLVIFSAKVAPP
;
A
#
# COMPACT_ATOMS: atom_id res chain seq x y z
N MET A 1 37.22 21.73 -6.68
CA MET A 1 37.86 21.16 -5.48
C MET A 1 38.30 22.31 -4.60
N SER A 2 37.66 22.48 -3.45
CA SER A 2 38.10 23.39 -2.40
C SER A 2 38.64 22.54 -1.26
N ASN A 3 39.88 22.80 -0.84
CA ASN A 3 40.42 22.22 0.38
C ASN A 3 39.82 22.96 1.58
N TYR A 4 39.51 22.21 2.64
CA TYR A 4 38.95 22.74 3.88
C TYR A 4 39.93 23.72 4.58
N GLU A 5 41.23 23.60 4.31
CA GLU A 5 42.27 24.50 4.81
C GLU A 5 43.13 25.11 3.69
N SER A 6 43.45 26.39 3.84
CA SER A 6 44.33 27.13 2.93
C SER A 6 45.76 26.56 2.96
N GLY A 7 46.28 26.16 1.80
CA GLY A 7 47.71 25.84 1.61
C GLY A 7 48.08 24.36 1.64
N GLN A 8 47.12 23.44 1.78
CA GLN A 8 47.41 22.02 1.61
C GLN A 8 47.67 21.69 0.13
N LEU A 9 48.89 21.27 -0.18
CA LEU A 9 49.29 20.69 -1.46
C LEU A 9 49.41 19.18 -1.27
N GLY A 10 48.53 18.42 -1.92
CA GLY A 10 48.54 16.96 -1.94
C GLY A 10 48.41 16.43 -3.37
N ASN A 11 48.98 15.24 -3.62
CA ASN A 11 48.74 14.54 -4.88
C ASN A 11 47.34 13.91 -4.81
N TYR A 12 46.43 14.38 -5.66
CA TYR A 12 45.08 13.79 -5.77
C TYR A 12 45.06 12.78 -6.90
N GLN A 13 44.49 11.61 -6.64
CA GLN A 13 44.09 10.68 -7.69
C GLN A 13 42.62 10.96 -8.01
N ILE A 14 42.35 11.50 -9.19
CA ILE A 14 40.99 11.66 -9.71
C ILE A 14 40.70 10.44 -10.56
N LYS A 15 39.74 9.62 -10.14
CA LYS A 15 39.19 8.54 -10.96
C LYS A 15 37.94 9.07 -11.65
N VAL A 16 38.02 9.32 -12.95
CA VAL A 16 36.83 9.58 -13.76
C VAL A 16 36.18 8.23 -14.01
N ILE A 17 35.05 7.97 -13.36
CA ILE A 17 34.24 6.80 -13.59
C ILE A 17 33.15 7.25 -14.55
N LYS A 18 33.07 6.61 -15.71
CA LYS A 18 31.92 6.78 -16.59
C LYS A 18 30.73 6.19 -15.82
N GLU A 19 29.63 6.94 -15.66
CA GLU A 19 28.38 6.28 -15.26
C GLU A 19 28.20 5.06 -16.17
N PRO A 20 27.97 3.86 -15.60
CA PRO A 20 27.79 2.69 -16.43
C PRO A 20 26.64 3.00 -17.39
N ASN A 21 26.95 3.12 -18.68
CA ASN A 21 25.96 3.45 -19.71
C ASN A 21 24.78 2.45 -19.70
N ASN A 22 24.97 1.27 -19.10
CA ASN A 22 23.95 0.28 -18.77
C ASN A 22 24.21 -0.22 -17.33
N LEU A 23 23.27 0.02 -16.42
CA LEU A 23 23.25 -0.65 -15.11
C LEU A 23 22.97 -2.15 -15.30
N PRO A 24 23.48 -3.03 -14.42
CA PRO A 24 22.99 -4.41 -14.37
C PRO A 24 21.48 -4.41 -14.10
N SER A 25 20.75 -5.35 -14.68
CA SER A 25 19.31 -5.48 -14.46
C SER A 25 18.97 -6.53 -13.40
N ILE A 26 17.83 -6.34 -12.74
CA ILE A 26 17.16 -7.37 -11.95
C ILE A 26 15.75 -7.59 -12.51
N GLU A 27 15.45 -8.83 -12.87
CA GLU A 27 14.14 -9.24 -13.41
C GLU A 27 13.17 -9.64 -12.29
N LEU A 28 11.87 -9.57 -12.56
CA LEU A 28 10.87 -10.11 -11.63
C LEU A 28 11.02 -11.63 -11.46
N GLY A 29 11.09 -12.09 -10.21
CA GLY A 29 11.38 -13.47 -9.83
C GLY A 29 12.87 -13.75 -9.63
N GLN A 30 13.76 -12.77 -9.89
CA GLN A 30 15.19 -12.93 -9.72
C GLN A 30 15.63 -12.61 -8.30
N GLU A 31 16.51 -13.46 -7.76
CA GLU A 31 17.29 -13.21 -6.56
C GLU A 31 18.75 -12.99 -6.95
N LEU A 32 19.31 -11.85 -6.54
CA LEU A 32 20.73 -11.57 -6.56
C LEU A 32 21.31 -11.97 -5.20
N LYS A 33 22.37 -12.78 -5.22
CA LYS A 33 23.08 -13.30 -4.05
C LYS A 33 24.58 -13.32 -4.31
N ASP A 34 25.36 -13.53 -3.27
CA ASP A 34 26.83 -13.49 -3.32
C ASP A 34 27.35 -12.15 -3.85
N ILE A 35 26.69 -11.06 -3.44
CA ILE A 35 27.05 -9.68 -3.77
C ILE A 35 27.30 -8.92 -2.46
N SER A 36 28.40 -8.18 -2.40
CA SER A 36 28.72 -7.28 -1.29
C SER A 36 28.79 -5.82 -1.68
N LEU A 37 28.31 -4.95 -0.78
CA LEU A 37 28.72 -3.55 -0.71
C LEU A 37 30.13 -3.47 -0.12
N ASN A 38 31.02 -2.70 -0.76
CA ASN A 38 32.38 -2.49 -0.28
C ASN A 38 32.95 -1.14 -0.71
N ASP A 39 34.16 -0.82 -0.26
CA ASP A 39 34.87 0.44 -0.52
C ASP A 39 35.04 0.83 -2.01
N ASN A 40 34.84 -0.11 -2.96
CA ASN A 40 34.87 0.22 -4.39
C ASN A 40 33.55 0.81 -4.90
N ASP A 41 32.48 0.72 -4.11
CA ASP A 41 31.11 1.10 -4.43
C ASP A 41 30.76 2.51 -3.92
N LEU A 42 31.74 3.40 -3.73
CA LEU A 42 31.52 4.74 -3.18
C LEU A 42 30.40 5.53 -3.90
N ASN A 43 29.61 6.28 -3.13
CA ASN A 43 28.62 7.22 -3.63
C ASN A 43 29.29 8.48 -4.19
N TYR A 44 29.01 8.83 -5.44
CA TYR A 44 29.58 10.01 -6.11
C TYR A 44 28.60 11.19 -6.25
N ASP A 45 27.39 11.12 -5.65
CA ASP A 45 26.33 12.14 -5.77
C ASP A 45 26.61 13.46 -5.01
N GLY A 46 27.86 13.71 -4.62
CA GLY A 46 28.36 15.03 -4.23
C GLY A 46 27.99 15.54 -2.84
N TYR A 47 27.07 14.88 -2.12
CA TYR A 47 26.64 15.29 -0.77
C TYR A 47 27.04 14.30 0.35
N GLN A 48 27.21 13.01 0.06
CA GLN A 48 27.49 11.98 1.08
C GLN A 48 28.47 10.92 0.55
N SER A 49 29.73 11.31 0.32
CA SER A 49 30.77 10.46 -0.31
C SER A 49 31.15 9.20 0.49
N ASP A 50 30.66 9.07 1.71
CA ASP A 50 31.06 8.03 2.65
C ASP A 50 30.09 6.84 2.67
N TYR A 51 29.01 6.86 1.86
CA TYR A 51 28.14 5.70 1.64
C TYR A 51 28.64 4.84 0.50
N TYR A 52 28.39 3.53 0.59
CA TYR A 52 28.55 2.59 -0.53
C TYR A 52 27.19 2.35 -1.19
N ILE A 53 27.16 2.38 -2.52
CA ILE A 53 25.96 2.24 -3.34
C ILE A 53 26.18 1.21 -4.45
N LYS A 54 25.19 0.34 -4.65
CA LYS A 54 25.05 -0.43 -5.88
C LYS A 54 23.71 -0.15 -6.52
N GLU A 55 23.71 0.07 -7.83
CA GLU A 55 22.51 0.39 -8.60
C GLU A 55 22.18 -0.71 -9.60
N TYR A 56 20.89 -0.99 -9.73
CA TYR A 56 20.34 -1.96 -10.67
C TYR A 56 19.16 -1.34 -11.41
N GLN A 57 19.08 -1.60 -12.71
CA GLN A 57 17.86 -1.33 -13.48
C GLN A 57 16.81 -2.38 -13.10
N LEU A 58 15.63 -1.93 -12.66
CA LEU A 58 14.52 -2.85 -12.45
C LEU A 58 13.89 -3.20 -13.80
N ASP A 59 13.89 -4.48 -14.15
CA ASP A 59 13.20 -5.00 -15.32
C ASP A 59 11.80 -5.53 -14.94
N LEU A 60 10.78 -4.84 -15.43
CA LEU A 60 9.36 -5.12 -15.19
C LEU A 60 8.73 -6.00 -16.29
N ASN A 61 9.54 -6.59 -17.16
CA ASN A 61 9.05 -7.54 -18.15
C ASN A 61 8.23 -8.66 -17.48
N GLY A 62 7.02 -8.88 -17.99
CA GLY A 62 6.07 -9.85 -17.44
C GLY A 62 5.17 -9.32 -16.33
N LEU A 63 5.30 -8.06 -15.91
CA LEU A 63 4.31 -7.39 -15.06
C LEU A 63 3.08 -6.95 -15.87
N ILE A 64 1.90 -7.25 -15.38
CA ILE A 64 0.64 -6.74 -15.92
C ILE A 64 0.36 -5.37 -15.29
N LEU A 65 -0.11 -4.40 -16.09
CA LEU A 65 -0.45 -3.07 -15.57
C LEU A 65 -1.43 -3.18 -14.40
N GLY A 66 -1.09 -2.56 -13.27
CA GLY A 66 -1.89 -2.59 -12.05
C GLY A 66 -1.48 -3.69 -11.06
N GLU A 67 -0.56 -4.59 -11.40
CA GLU A 67 0.08 -5.47 -10.42
C GLU A 67 1.11 -4.69 -9.58
N ALA A 68 1.12 -4.95 -8.28
CA ALA A 68 2.16 -4.47 -7.37
C ALA A 68 3.37 -5.41 -7.39
N ILE A 69 4.51 -4.86 -7.00
CA ILE A 69 5.74 -5.63 -6.80
C ILE A 69 6.26 -5.41 -5.37
N GLN A 70 7.07 -6.36 -4.93
CA GLN A 70 7.80 -6.31 -3.68
C GLN A 70 9.29 -6.49 -3.97
N ILE A 71 10.10 -5.64 -3.37
CA ILE A 71 11.56 -5.73 -3.42
C ILE A 71 12.05 -5.87 -1.99
N ASN A 72 12.79 -6.94 -1.73
CA ASN A 72 13.42 -7.20 -0.43
C ASN A 72 14.94 -7.07 -0.58
N LEU A 73 15.56 -6.30 0.32
CA LEU A 73 17.00 -6.22 0.51
C LEU A 73 17.32 -6.76 1.89
N ASN A 74 18.08 -7.85 1.95
CA ASN A 74 18.43 -8.50 3.21
C ASN A 74 19.94 -8.51 3.43
N SER A 75 20.37 -8.18 4.65
CA SER A 75 21.76 -8.34 5.08
C SER A 75 21.82 -8.67 6.57
N ASN A 76 22.78 -9.52 6.93
CA ASN A 76 23.16 -9.77 8.33
C ASN A 76 24.41 -8.98 8.75
N GLU A 77 25.01 -8.22 7.82
CA GLU A 77 26.30 -7.56 8.00
C GLU A 77 26.19 -6.04 8.09
N PHE A 78 25.10 -5.46 7.59
CA PHE A 78 24.81 -4.02 7.67
C PHE A 78 23.32 -3.76 7.81
N ASP A 79 22.97 -2.55 8.29
CA ASP A 79 21.60 -2.06 8.33
C ASP A 79 21.19 -1.61 6.91
N ALA A 80 20.30 -2.36 6.28
CA ALA A 80 19.94 -2.18 4.89
C ALA A 80 19.29 -0.82 4.65
N TYR A 81 19.55 -0.23 3.49
CA TYR A 81 18.78 0.90 3.01
C TYR A 81 18.53 0.76 1.51
N LEU A 82 17.27 0.58 1.15
CA LEU A 82 16.83 0.44 -0.23
C LEU A 82 16.18 1.74 -0.69
N GLU A 83 16.56 2.18 -1.87
CA GLU A 83 15.98 3.36 -2.52
C GLU A 83 15.53 3.02 -3.94
N ILE A 84 14.44 3.64 -4.39
CA ILE A 84 13.92 3.55 -5.75
C ILE A 84 13.93 4.93 -6.38
N TYR A 85 14.57 5.05 -7.54
CA TYR A 85 14.66 6.28 -8.32
C TYR A 85 13.94 6.17 -9.66
N ASP A 86 13.45 7.30 -10.16
CA ASP A 86 13.10 7.45 -11.56
C ASP A 86 14.37 7.37 -12.41
N ALA A 87 14.43 6.41 -13.34
CA ALA A 87 15.62 6.16 -14.15
C ALA A 87 15.95 7.32 -15.11
N LYS A 88 14.97 8.14 -15.50
CA LYS A 88 15.14 9.26 -16.42
C LYS A 88 15.55 10.53 -15.68
N THR A 89 14.91 10.84 -14.55
CA THR A 89 15.16 12.09 -13.82
C THR A 89 16.15 11.95 -12.68
N ARG A 90 16.50 10.72 -12.28
CA ARG A 90 17.30 10.40 -11.09
C ARG A 90 16.69 10.97 -9.80
N SER A 91 15.37 11.14 -9.77
CA SER A 91 14.66 11.62 -8.58
C SER A 91 14.25 10.43 -7.71
N LEU A 92 14.48 10.55 -6.39
CA LEU A 92 14.04 9.56 -5.42
C LEU A 92 12.51 9.47 -5.43
N ILE A 93 11.98 8.25 -5.48
CA ILE A 93 10.54 7.94 -5.46
C ILE A 93 10.16 7.35 -4.10
N LEU A 94 10.87 6.29 -3.67
CA LEU A 94 10.60 5.57 -2.42
C LEU A 94 11.92 5.17 -1.75
N SER A 95 11.89 5.02 -0.44
CA SER A 95 13.02 4.47 0.32
C SER A 95 12.53 3.76 1.58
N ASP A 96 13.22 2.69 1.98
CA ASP A 96 12.96 1.93 3.22
C ASP A 96 14.27 1.36 3.76
N ASN A 97 14.52 1.39 5.07
CA ASN A 97 15.75 0.88 5.68
C ASN A 97 15.57 -0.47 6.39
N ASP A 98 14.76 -0.53 7.45
CA ASP A 98 14.62 -1.71 8.29
C ASP A 98 13.17 -2.22 8.34
N SER A 99 12.31 -1.69 7.45
CA SER A 99 10.87 -1.91 7.45
C SER A 99 10.20 -1.67 8.81
N GLY A 100 10.77 -0.78 9.63
CA GLY A 100 10.22 -0.41 10.93
C GLY A 100 10.53 -1.37 12.06
N ALA A 101 11.71 -1.97 12.03
CA ALA A 101 12.18 -2.79 13.13
C ALA A 101 12.29 -1.96 14.43
N ASN A 102 11.87 -2.55 15.56
CA ASN A 102 12.24 -2.06 16.90
C ASN A 102 13.16 -3.09 17.57
N ASN A 103 13.25 -3.13 18.90
CA ASN A 103 14.20 -3.90 19.74
C ASN A 103 14.41 -5.42 19.44
N ILE A 104 13.82 -5.96 18.38
CA ILE A 104 14.08 -7.25 17.72
C ILE A 104 14.56 -6.95 16.28
N SER A 105 15.64 -6.17 16.13
CA SER A 105 16.01 -5.50 14.87
C SER A 105 16.11 -6.45 13.67
N SER A 106 15.19 -6.34 12.72
CA SER A 106 15.48 -6.71 11.33
C SER A 106 16.41 -5.63 10.77
N LEU A 107 17.51 -6.03 10.14
CA LEU A 107 18.38 -5.13 9.38
C LEU A 107 17.95 -5.05 7.90
N ASN A 108 16.79 -5.61 7.57
CA ASN A 108 16.35 -5.81 6.20
C ASN A 108 15.31 -4.77 5.78
N SER A 109 15.40 -4.36 4.52
CA SER A 109 14.50 -3.40 3.90
C SER A 109 13.50 -4.08 2.98
N ARG A 110 12.30 -3.51 2.86
CA ARG A 110 11.28 -3.89 1.89
C ARG A 110 10.54 -2.69 1.34
N ILE A 111 10.49 -2.61 0.01
CA ILE A 111 9.61 -1.67 -0.69
C ILE A 111 8.56 -2.44 -1.47
N MET A 112 7.29 -2.06 -1.28
CA MET A 112 6.15 -2.54 -2.04
C MET A 112 5.49 -1.36 -2.74
N PHE A 113 5.29 -1.44 -4.05
CA PHE A 113 4.65 -0.36 -4.80
C PHE A 113 4.02 -0.84 -6.10
N TYR A 114 3.21 0.02 -6.72
CA TYR A 114 2.63 -0.16 -8.04
C TYR A 114 3.47 0.59 -9.08
N PRO A 115 4.17 -0.11 -10.00
CA PRO A 115 4.90 0.57 -11.05
C PRO A 115 3.97 1.35 -12.00
N GLU A 116 4.37 2.59 -12.30
CA GLU A 116 3.70 3.47 -13.24
C GLU A 116 3.97 3.02 -14.68
N SER A 117 2.93 3.07 -15.52
CA SER A 117 3.03 2.65 -16.91
C SER A 117 4.08 3.47 -17.68
N GLY A 118 5.01 2.79 -18.33
CA GLY A 118 6.04 3.42 -19.17
C GLY A 118 7.17 4.11 -18.38
N LYS A 119 7.17 4.00 -17.04
CA LYS A 119 8.25 4.50 -16.19
C LYS A 119 9.31 3.42 -15.97
N ASN A 120 10.57 3.84 -15.97
CA ASN A 120 11.71 2.98 -15.70
C ASN A 120 12.28 3.32 -14.33
N TYR A 121 12.74 2.31 -13.60
CA TYR A 121 13.17 2.44 -12.21
C TYR A 121 14.61 1.99 -12.00
N ILE A 122 15.32 2.69 -11.13
CA ILE A 122 16.63 2.28 -10.62
C ILE A 122 16.46 1.89 -9.16
N LEU A 123 16.89 0.68 -8.81
CA LEU A 123 17.04 0.24 -7.43
C LEU A 123 18.44 0.60 -6.96
N ARG A 124 18.55 1.28 -5.83
CA ARG A 124 19.83 1.58 -5.19
C ARG A 124 19.87 0.88 -3.85
N VAL A 125 20.86 -0.01 -3.70
CA VAL A 125 21.22 -0.69 -2.47
C VAL A 125 22.28 0.16 -1.77
N THR A 126 22.01 0.57 -0.54
CA THR A 126 22.95 1.27 0.34
C THR A 126 22.73 0.83 1.79
N THR A 127 23.34 1.55 2.73
CA THR A 127 23.32 1.25 4.16
C THR A 127 22.70 2.41 4.92
N PHE A 128 22.15 2.16 6.11
CA PHE A 128 21.62 3.22 6.97
C PHE A 128 22.75 4.14 7.47
N SER A 129 23.88 3.56 7.89
CA SER A 129 25.05 4.31 8.36
C SER A 129 26.17 4.35 7.32
N VAL A 130 26.96 5.44 7.33
CA VAL A 130 28.13 5.58 6.44
C VAL A 130 29.17 4.47 6.65
N LYS A 131 29.85 4.08 5.57
CA LYS A 131 30.97 3.11 5.56
C LYS A 131 30.65 1.71 6.07
N GLU A 132 29.38 1.36 6.17
CA GLU A 132 28.98 -0.03 6.38
C GLU A 132 29.13 -0.82 5.07
N ALA A 133 29.57 -2.06 5.19
CA ALA A 133 29.87 -2.96 4.08
C ALA A 133 29.55 -4.39 4.49
N GLY A 134 29.28 -5.24 3.51
CA GLY A 134 28.95 -6.63 3.75
C GLY A 134 28.14 -7.25 2.62
N GLU A 135 27.92 -8.55 2.71
CA GLU A 135 27.11 -9.30 1.76
C GLU A 135 25.61 -9.01 1.92
N PHE A 136 24.87 -9.09 0.82
CA PHE A 136 23.42 -8.92 0.81
C PHE A 136 22.74 -9.82 -0.22
N THR A 137 21.42 -10.01 -0.04
CA THR A 137 20.53 -10.52 -1.09
C THR A 137 19.55 -9.44 -1.52
N LEU A 138 19.27 -9.36 -2.82
CA LEU A 138 18.27 -8.46 -3.39
C LEU A 138 17.32 -9.28 -4.25
N ILE A 139 16.02 -9.21 -3.94
CA ILE A 139 15.00 -10.01 -4.62
C ILE A 139 13.88 -9.08 -5.08
N ALA A 140 13.51 -9.16 -6.36
CA ALA A 140 12.36 -8.45 -6.91
C ALA A 140 11.28 -9.45 -7.32
N ASN A 141 10.09 -9.37 -6.74
CA ASN A 141 8.98 -10.28 -7.02
C ASN A 141 7.70 -9.49 -7.32
N LYS A 142 6.77 -10.12 -8.04
CA LYS A 142 5.37 -9.68 -7.98
C LYS A 142 4.87 -9.81 -6.54
N LEU A 143 4.08 -8.84 -6.08
CA LEU A 143 3.43 -8.96 -4.79
C LEU A 143 2.45 -10.15 -4.87
N PRO A 144 2.45 -11.07 -3.88
CA PRO A 144 1.45 -12.13 -3.84
C PRO A 144 0.04 -11.54 -3.90
N SER A 145 -0.87 -12.19 -4.62
CA SER A 145 -2.26 -11.73 -4.71
C SER A 145 -3.26 -12.73 -4.15
N ILE A 146 -4.42 -12.19 -3.79
CA ILE A 146 -5.67 -12.92 -3.54
C ILE A 146 -6.73 -12.41 -4.51
N SER A 147 -7.31 -13.33 -5.27
CA SER A 147 -8.40 -13.01 -6.19
C SER A 147 -9.74 -13.06 -5.47
N ILE A 148 -10.63 -12.13 -5.81
CA ILE A 148 -12.04 -12.19 -5.42
C ILE A 148 -12.73 -13.26 -6.27
N PHE A 149 -13.33 -14.24 -5.60
CA PHE A 149 -14.18 -15.22 -6.26
C PHE A 149 -15.65 -14.81 -6.08
N ASN A 150 -16.42 -14.90 -7.16
CA ASN A 150 -17.79 -14.39 -7.17
C ASN A 150 -18.72 -15.23 -6.28
N THR A 151 -19.45 -14.55 -5.38
CA THR A 151 -20.61 -14.99 -4.58
C THR A 151 -20.45 -16.16 -3.59
N ASP A 152 -19.42 -17.01 -3.69
CA ASP A 152 -19.16 -18.04 -2.69
C ASP A 152 -17.89 -17.71 -1.88
N PRO A 153 -18.01 -17.29 -0.60
CA PRO A 153 -16.87 -17.05 0.27
C PRO A 153 -16.08 -18.33 0.61
N ASN A 154 -16.49 -19.51 0.12
CA ASN A 154 -15.71 -20.74 0.17
C ASN A 154 -15.04 -21.11 -1.16
N SER A 155 -15.29 -20.36 -2.23
CA SER A 155 -14.64 -20.57 -3.52
C SER A 155 -13.26 -19.92 -3.50
N GLY A 156 -12.21 -20.76 -3.57
CA GLY A 156 -10.82 -20.33 -3.53
C GLY A 156 -10.33 -19.84 -2.16
N SER A 157 -9.06 -20.07 -1.87
CA SER A 157 -8.38 -19.50 -0.70
C SER A 157 -6.90 -19.36 -0.97
N LYS A 158 -6.28 -18.31 -0.44
CA LYS A 158 -4.83 -18.16 -0.41
C LYS A 158 -4.32 -18.63 0.94
N SER A 159 -3.47 -19.66 0.96
CA SER A 159 -2.75 -20.03 2.18
C SER A 159 -1.56 -19.11 2.37
N GLY A 160 -1.25 -18.79 3.62
CA GLY A 160 -0.06 -18.07 4.05
C GLY A 160 0.40 -18.52 5.42
N SER A 161 1.54 -18.01 5.86
CA SER A 161 2.13 -18.31 7.17
C SER A 161 2.86 -17.09 7.66
N ILE A 162 2.55 -16.63 8.87
CA ILE A 162 3.41 -15.68 9.56
C ILE A 162 4.55 -16.46 10.20
N ASP A 163 5.80 -16.13 9.86
CA ASP A 163 7.00 -16.76 10.38
C ASP A 163 8.13 -15.77 10.73
N VAL A 164 9.23 -16.30 11.26
CA VAL A 164 10.37 -15.51 11.78
C VAL A 164 11.07 -14.67 10.72
N ASN A 165 10.91 -14.98 9.44
CA ASN A 165 11.53 -14.23 8.34
C ASN A 165 10.64 -13.10 7.83
N ASP A 166 9.40 -13.01 8.29
CA ASP A 166 8.53 -11.90 7.93
C ASP A 166 9.04 -10.61 8.54
N LEU A 167 8.82 -9.52 7.82
CA LEU A 167 9.23 -8.21 8.28
C LEU A 167 8.17 -7.62 9.21
N HIS A 168 8.63 -6.75 10.10
CA HIS A 168 7.78 -6.08 11.05
C HIS A 168 6.87 -5.03 10.38
N ASN A 169 5.77 -4.71 11.06
CA ASN A 169 4.92 -3.58 10.72
C ASN A 169 5.32 -2.34 11.53
N TYR A 170 5.84 -1.31 10.86
CA TYR A 170 6.23 -0.05 11.48
C TYR A 170 5.18 0.55 12.42
N TYR A 171 3.90 0.48 12.05
CA TYR A 171 2.81 1.07 12.83
C TYR A 171 2.47 0.28 14.08
N TYR A 172 2.77 -1.02 14.10
CA TYR A 172 2.44 -1.92 15.18
C TYR A 172 3.71 -2.58 15.71
N TYR A 173 4.29 -1.93 16.71
CA TYR A 173 5.59 -2.28 17.29
C TYR A 173 5.80 -3.78 17.43
N GLY A 174 6.60 -4.36 16.53
CA GLY A 174 7.11 -5.73 16.56
C GLY A 174 6.16 -6.81 16.04
N GLU A 175 4.99 -6.44 15.52
CA GLU A 175 4.08 -7.38 14.86
C GLU A 175 4.61 -7.74 13.47
N LEU A 176 4.46 -9.00 13.05
CA LEU A 176 4.93 -9.51 11.76
C LEU A 176 3.82 -9.38 10.72
N VAL A 177 4.18 -9.15 9.46
CA VAL A 177 3.20 -8.89 8.41
C VAL A 177 3.46 -9.58 7.08
N ASP A 178 2.42 -10.26 6.63
CA ASP A 178 2.23 -10.69 5.25
C ASP A 178 1.32 -9.71 4.51
N THR A 179 1.67 -9.36 3.27
CA THR A 179 0.89 -8.42 2.44
C THR A 179 0.52 -9.05 1.11
N TYR A 180 -0.75 -8.90 0.72
CA TYR A 180 -1.29 -9.38 -0.54
C TYR A 180 -1.98 -8.28 -1.31
N GLN A 181 -1.81 -8.25 -2.63
CA GLN A 181 -2.69 -7.48 -3.51
C GLN A 181 -4.05 -8.15 -3.61
N VAL A 182 -5.13 -7.37 -3.60
CA VAL A 182 -6.47 -7.87 -3.94
C VAL A 182 -6.73 -7.69 -5.43
N GLU A 183 -7.11 -8.77 -6.10
CA GLU A 183 -7.41 -8.81 -7.54
C GLU A 183 -8.89 -9.12 -7.80
N GLY A 184 -9.38 -8.71 -8.97
CA GLY A 184 -10.77 -8.95 -9.37
C GLY A 184 -11.79 -8.04 -8.68
N ILE A 185 -11.33 -6.92 -8.12
CA ILE A 185 -12.20 -5.89 -7.56
C ILE A 185 -13.01 -5.23 -8.67
N SER A 186 -14.32 -5.17 -8.48
CA SER A 186 -15.21 -4.35 -9.29
C SER A 186 -15.57 -3.07 -8.56
N THR A 187 -15.95 -2.04 -9.31
CA THR A 187 -16.26 -0.72 -8.78
C THR A 187 -17.54 -0.74 -7.97
N ASN A 188 -17.53 -0.07 -6.82
CA ASN A 188 -18.66 0.03 -5.89
C ASN A 188 -19.13 -1.32 -5.30
N ASP A 189 -18.29 -2.35 -5.40
CA ASP A 189 -18.55 -3.65 -4.81
C ASP A 189 -18.36 -3.62 -3.28
N SER A 190 -19.29 -4.24 -2.58
CA SER A 190 -19.10 -4.63 -1.18
C SER A 190 -18.18 -5.84 -1.12
N THR A 191 -16.89 -5.57 -0.96
CA THR A 191 -15.82 -6.56 -0.89
C THR A 191 -15.55 -6.96 0.55
N THR A 192 -15.46 -8.26 0.79
CA THR A 192 -15.14 -8.86 2.08
C THR A 192 -13.87 -9.68 1.97
N VAL A 193 -12.94 -9.49 2.90
CA VAL A 193 -11.78 -10.35 3.10
C VAL A 193 -11.90 -11.04 4.45
N LYS A 194 -11.76 -12.37 4.45
CA LYS A 194 -11.85 -13.21 5.63
C LYS A 194 -10.54 -13.95 5.86
N LEU A 195 -10.07 -13.89 7.10
CA LEU A 195 -8.91 -14.60 7.64
C LEU A 195 -9.38 -15.80 8.45
N GLU A 196 -8.89 -16.99 8.10
CA GLU A 196 -9.15 -18.24 8.80
C GLU A 196 -7.84 -18.81 9.34
N LEU A 197 -7.68 -18.79 10.67
CA LEU A 197 -6.56 -19.43 11.35
C LEU A 197 -6.81 -20.94 11.45
N GLN A 198 -5.75 -21.76 11.45
CA GLN A 198 -5.92 -23.20 11.60
C GLN A 198 -6.40 -23.57 13.02
N PRO A 199 -7.42 -24.43 13.19
CA PRO A 199 -8.04 -24.71 14.49
C PRO A 199 -7.08 -25.20 15.58
N GLU A 200 -6.06 -25.98 15.22
CA GLU A 200 -5.03 -26.47 16.13
C GLU A 200 -4.15 -25.35 16.74
N GLN A 201 -4.19 -24.15 16.13
CA GLN A 201 -3.48 -22.96 16.57
C GLN A 201 -4.37 -22.04 17.45
N ILE A 202 -5.70 -22.24 17.46
CA ILE A 202 -6.66 -21.39 18.18
C ILE A 202 -6.89 -21.94 19.59
N THR A 203 -6.42 -21.25 20.65
CA THR A 203 -6.81 -21.53 22.04
C THR A 203 -6.89 -20.25 22.86
N ASP A 204 -7.69 -20.24 23.93
CA ASP A 204 -7.96 -19.09 24.84
C ASP A 204 -6.74 -18.63 25.69
N TYR A 205 -5.50 -18.91 25.27
CA TYR A 205 -4.28 -18.65 26.03
C TYR A 205 -3.33 -17.69 25.28
N GLU A 206 -2.65 -16.83 26.03
CA GLU A 206 -1.74 -15.77 25.55
C GLU A 206 -0.54 -16.27 24.69
N ASP A 207 -0.21 -17.56 24.77
CA ASP A 207 1.00 -18.13 24.16
C ASP A 207 0.78 -18.72 22.74
N LYS A 208 -0.30 -18.36 22.03
CA LYS A 208 -0.59 -18.90 20.70
C LYS A 208 -0.88 -17.84 19.63
N PHE A 209 -0.65 -18.23 18.38
CA PHE A 209 -0.78 -17.38 17.20
C PHE A 209 -2.19 -16.81 17.02
N GLY A 210 -2.28 -15.49 17.09
CA GLY A 210 -3.41 -14.71 16.62
C GLY A 210 -2.96 -13.73 15.53
N ALA A 211 -3.85 -13.43 14.59
CA ALA A 211 -3.63 -12.40 13.61
C ALA A 211 -4.94 -11.65 13.28
N PHE A 212 -4.81 -10.44 12.75
CA PHE A 212 -5.91 -9.59 12.32
C PHE A 212 -5.68 -9.03 10.91
N LEU A 213 -6.70 -8.37 10.36
CA LEU A 213 -6.69 -7.85 8.99
C LEU A 213 -6.60 -6.32 8.99
N GLN A 214 -5.79 -5.82 8.06
CA GLN A 214 -5.83 -4.42 7.63
C GLN A 214 -5.96 -4.38 6.11
N VAL A 215 -6.89 -3.59 5.59
CA VAL A 215 -6.98 -3.27 4.16
C VAL A 215 -6.49 -1.84 3.96
N ILE A 216 -5.64 -1.66 2.95
CA ILE A 216 -5.04 -0.39 2.57
C ILE A 216 -5.52 -0.04 1.18
N GLU A 217 -5.98 1.19 1.06
CA GLU A 217 -6.47 1.75 -0.18
C GLU A 217 -5.39 2.56 -0.89
N PHE A 218 -5.32 2.36 -2.20
CA PHE A 218 -4.47 3.09 -3.13
C PHE A 218 -5.33 3.66 -4.24
N ASP A 219 -4.98 4.85 -4.73
CA ASP A 219 -5.65 5.44 -5.90
C ASP A 219 -5.35 4.64 -7.18
N ALA A 220 -5.92 5.08 -8.31
CA ALA A 220 -5.74 4.43 -9.60
C ALA A 220 -4.29 4.40 -10.10
N ASP A 221 -3.48 5.38 -9.68
CA ASP A 221 -2.06 5.45 -10.00
C ASP A 221 -1.22 4.58 -9.06
N GLY A 222 -1.79 4.16 -7.92
CA GLY A 222 -1.15 3.32 -6.92
C GLY A 222 -0.50 4.10 -5.78
N ASN A 223 -0.89 5.36 -5.57
CA ASN A 223 -0.47 6.14 -4.41
C ASN A 223 -1.37 5.85 -3.21
N LEU A 224 -0.80 5.88 -2.00
CA LEU A 224 -1.55 5.73 -0.76
C LEU A 224 -2.56 6.87 -0.59
N THR A 225 -3.81 6.53 -0.27
CA THR A 225 -4.86 7.53 0.01
C THR A 225 -4.89 7.95 1.47
N GLY A 226 -4.22 7.19 2.34
CA GLY A 226 -4.30 7.30 3.80
C GLY A 226 -5.51 6.60 4.41
N GLN A 227 -6.45 6.11 3.59
CA GLN A 227 -7.56 5.31 4.08
C GLN A 227 -7.12 3.89 4.39
N THR A 228 -7.45 3.44 5.60
CA THR A 228 -7.25 2.06 6.02
C THR A 228 -8.51 1.56 6.71
N TYR A 229 -8.83 0.31 6.44
CA TYR A 229 -9.84 -0.43 7.17
C TYR A 229 -9.08 -1.41 8.04
N ASN A 230 -9.44 -1.50 9.31
CA ASN A 230 -8.88 -2.50 10.20
C ASN A 230 -10.00 -3.04 11.08
N ASN A 231 -9.88 -4.30 11.46
CA ASN A 231 -10.74 -4.89 12.48
C ASN A 231 -10.02 -4.92 13.83
N PHE A 232 -9.07 -4.01 14.02
CA PHE A 232 -8.30 -3.86 15.22
C PHE A 232 -9.19 -3.13 16.25
N ASP A 233 -9.70 -3.86 17.23
CA ASP A 233 -10.41 -3.26 18.35
C ASP A 233 -9.39 -2.44 19.15
N ASP A 234 -9.67 -1.15 19.35
CA ASP A 234 -8.72 -0.17 19.84
C ASP A 234 -7.99 -0.68 21.10
N LYS A 235 -6.65 -0.58 21.08
CA LYS A 235 -5.72 -1.02 22.16
C LYS A 235 -5.90 -0.24 23.48
N GLU A 236 -6.97 0.53 23.62
CA GLU A 236 -7.09 1.58 24.64
C GLU A 236 -7.50 1.07 26.02
N TYR A 237 -7.98 -0.17 26.16
CA TYR A 237 -8.17 -0.76 27.48
C TYR A 237 -7.70 -2.22 27.51
N TRP A 238 -6.68 -2.50 28.32
CA TRP A 238 -6.22 -3.86 28.59
C TRP A 238 -7.10 -4.49 29.68
N ASN A 239 -8.32 -4.92 29.32
CA ASN A 239 -9.23 -5.64 30.23
C ASN A 239 -9.22 -7.13 29.90
N ASP A 240 -9.48 -7.97 30.89
CA ASP A 240 -9.55 -9.44 30.76
C ASP A 240 -10.51 -9.96 29.67
N TYR A 241 -11.41 -9.10 29.14
CA TYR A 241 -12.30 -9.40 28.01
C TYR A 241 -11.58 -9.46 26.64
N TYR A 242 -10.46 -8.74 26.48
CA TYR A 242 -9.67 -8.70 25.24
C TYR A 242 -8.91 -10.00 24.96
N GLN A 243 -8.74 -10.85 25.99
CA GLN A 243 -8.13 -12.17 25.88
C GLN A 243 -8.99 -13.14 25.03
N ILE A 244 -10.30 -12.92 24.94
CA ILE A 244 -11.30 -13.90 24.46
C ILE A 244 -11.57 -13.76 22.93
N THR A 245 -11.05 -12.70 22.30
CA THR A 245 -11.16 -12.43 20.86
C THR A 245 -9.85 -12.59 20.09
N ARG A 246 -8.72 -12.75 20.78
CA ARG A 246 -7.45 -13.17 20.19
C ARG A 246 -7.64 -14.54 19.51
N GLY A 247 -7.55 -14.59 18.19
CA GLY A 247 -7.59 -15.85 17.44
C GLY A 247 -8.94 -16.27 16.84
N LYS A 248 -9.96 -15.41 16.84
CA LYS A 248 -11.15 -15.66 16.00
C LYS A 248 -10.89 -15.18 14.57
N SER A 249 -11.39 -15.95 13.60
CA SER A 249 -11.42 -15.55 12.20
C SER A 249 -11.84 -14.09 12.06
N SER A 250 -10.96 -13.31 11.44
CA SER A 250 -11.16 -11.89 11.21
C SER A 250 -11.85 -11.70 9.88
N GLU A 251 -12.84 -10.82 9.81
CA GLU A 251 -13.54 -10.47 8.58
C GLU A 251 -13.58 -8.96 8.47
N LEU A 252 -13.29 -8.44 7.27
CA LEU A 252 -13.30 -7.02 6.99
C LEU A 252 -14.04 -6.78 5.68
N THR A 253 -15.06 -5.94 5.74
CA THR A 253 -15.88 -5.56 4.58
C THR A 253 -15.72 -4.07 4.29
N PHE A 254 -15.53 -3.73 3.02
CA PHE A 254 -15.37 -2.37 2.54
C PHE A 254 -16.05 -2.20 1.17
N ILE A 255 -16.36 -0.95 0.81
CA ILE A 255 -16.89 -0.62 -0.53
C ILE A 255 -15.72 -0.18 -1.40
N SER A 256 -15.47 -0.93 -2.46
CA SER A 256 -14.39 -0.65 -3.41
C SER A 256 -14.68 0.60 -4.24
N GLN A 257 -13.70 1.49 -4.38
CA GLN A 257 -13.81 2.72 -5.14
C GLN A 257 -13.48 2.51 -6.63
N PRO A 258 -14.10 3.26 -7.56
CA PRO A 258 -13.81 3.14 -8.98
C PRO A 258 -12.34 3.38 -9.34
N GLY A 259 -11.69 2.34 -9.89
CA GLY A 259 -10.30 2.41 -10.37
C GLY A 259 -9.23 2.28 -9.28
N TYR A 260 -9.61 2.21 -8.01
CA TYR A 260 -8.67 2.12 -6.90
C TYR A 260 -8.11 0.69 -6.76
N LYS A 261 -6.95 0.59 -6.11
CA LYS A 261 -6.25 -0.67 -5.84
C LYS A 261 -6.22 -0.92 -4.34
N TYR A 262 -6.19 -2.18 -3.95
CA TYR A 262 -6.25 -2.57 -2.55
C TYR A 262 -5.18 -3.61 -2.22
N GLN A 263 -4.56 -3.44 -1.06
CA GLN A 263 -3.74 -4.46 -0.44
C GLN A 263 -4.35 -4.88 0.88
N VAL A 264 -4.25 -6.16 1.21
CA VAL A 264 -4.61 -6.70 2.51
C VAL A 264 -3.36 -7.15 3.25
N ARG A 265 -3.27 -6.81 4.53
CA ARG A 265 -2.24 -7.22 5.46
C ARG A 265 -2.81 -8.20 6.46
N VAL A 266 -2.08 -9.28 6.69
CA VAL A 266 -2.28 -10.18 7.84
C VAL A 266 -1.19 -9.84 8.84
N ILE A 267 -1.61 -9.37 10.01
CA ILE A 267 -0.70 -8.84 11.03
C ILE A 267 -0.81 -9.71 12.28
N SER A 268 0.32 -10.20 12.80
CA SER A 268 0.30 -10.97 14.06
C SER A 268 -0.07 -10.09 15.25
N TYR A 269 -0.80 -10.63 16.23
CA TYR A 269 -1.04 -9.92 17.49
C TYR A 269 0.22 -9.86 18.38
N ASP A 270 1.06 -10.89 18.28
CA ASP A 270 2.21 -11.10 19.15
C ASP A 270 3.48 -11.28 18.31
N ARG A 271 4.59 -10.79 18.84
CA ARG A 271 5.87 -10.64 18.10
C ARG A 271 6.60 -11.95 17.79
N GLU A 272 6.32 -12.99 18.56
CA GLU A 272 7.06 -14.26 18.53
C GLU A 272 6.14 -15.47 18.35
N ASN A 273 4.87 -15.22 18.03
CA ASN A 273 3.90 -16.26 17.74
C ASN A 273 3.73 -16.38 16.23
N PHE A 274 4.02 -17.57 15.71
CA PHE A 274 3.98 -17.89 14.28
C PHE A 274 2.81 -18.83 13.98
N GLY A 275 2.25 -18.74 12.78
CA GLY A 275 1.23 -19.70 12.38
C GLY A 275 0.69 -19.53 10.97
N ASN A 276 -0.08 -20.54 10.58
CA ASN A 276 -0.61 -20.68 9.23
C ASN A 276 -2.04 -20.13 9.18
N TYR A 277 -2.40 -19.58 8.04
CA TYR A 277 -3.73 -19.04 7.83
C TYR A 277 -4.21 -19.24 6.38
N LYS A 278 -5.51 -19.04 6.18
CA LYS A 278 -6.14 -18.92 4.86
C LYS A 278 -6.83 -17.58 4.74
N LEU A 279 -6.59 -16.89 3.64
CA LEU A 279 -7.35 -15.73 3.22
C LEU A 279 -8.37 -16.13 2.17
N LYS A 280 -9.56 -15.54 2.27
CA LYS A 280 -10.61 -15.65 1.27
C LYS A 280 -11.14 -14.25 0.97
N ALA A 281 -11.39 -13.95 -0.30
CA ALA A 281 -11.94 -12.68 -0.73
C ALA A 281 -13.19 -12.93 -1.57
N SER A 282 -14.27 -12.22 -1.25
CA SER A 282 -15.56 -12.34 -1.93
C SER A 282 -16.22 -10.98 -2.07
N THR A 283 -17.14 -10.86 -3.04
CA THR A 283 -18.00 -9.69 -3.19
C THR A 283 -19.45 -10.09 -2.97
N ALA A 284 -20.20 -9.26 -2.25
CA ALA A 284 -21.66 -9.40 -2.13
C ALA A 284 -22.41 -8.77 -3.32
N GLY A 285 -21.70 -8.07 -4.21
CA GLY A 285 -22.27 -7.26 -5.29
C GLY A 285 -22.07 -5.75 -5.04
N SER A 286 -22.66 -4.92 -5.91
CA SER A 286 -22.40 -3.48 -5.93
C SER A 286 -23.57 -2.65 -5.42
N ILE A 287 -23.24 -1.47 -4.87
CA ILE A 287 -24.19 -0.39 -4.57
C ILE A 287 -23.79 0.82 -5.42
N ASP A 288 -24.60 1.21 -6.39
CA ASP A 288 -24.23 2.28 -7.34
C ASP A 288 -25.38 3.26 -7.55
N LEU A 289 -25.38 4.36 -6.81
CA LEU A 289 -26.45 5.38 -6.87
C LEU A 289 -26.09 6.46 -7.89
N GLU A 290 -26.97 6.66 -8.87
CA GLU A 290 -26.80 7.68 -9.91
C GLU A 290 -28.07 8.53 -10.08
N ILE A 291 -27.90 9.82 -10.31
CA ILE A 291 -28.98 10.70 -10.78
C ILE A 291 -29.27 10.38 -12.25
N THR A 292 -30.41 9.77 -12.54
CA THR A 292 -30.81 9.39 -13.90
C THR A 292 -31.62 10.46 -14.63
N GLU A 293 -32.22 11.38 -13.87
CA GLU A 293 -32.99 12.50 -14.38
C GLU A 293 -32.90 13.65 -13.40
N ALA A 294 -32.72 14.87 -13.89
CA ALA A 294 -32.76 16.10 -13.09
C ALA A 294 -33.43 17.21 -13.90
N ASP A 295 -34.30 17.96 -13.24
CA ASP A 295 -35.01 19.11 -13.80
C ASP A 295 -35.05 20.25 -12.80
N VAL A 296 -34.99 21.48 -13.31
CA VAL A 296 -35.06 22.70 -12.49
C VAL A 296 -36.04 23.67 -13.13
N LYS A 297 -36.99 24.15 -12.34
CA LYS A 297 -38.06 25.05 -12.78
C LYS A 297 -38.00 26.38 -12.02
N PRO A 298 -37.97 27.53 -12.73
CA PRO A 298 -37.94 27.66 -14.18
C PRO A 298 -36.56 27.31 -14.79
N SER A 299 -36.56 26.65 -15.95
CA SER A 299 -35.34 26.13 -16.61
C SER A 299 -34.50 27.21 -17.31
N SER A 300 -35.00 28.45 -17.40
CA SER A 300 -34.36 29.54 -18.13
C SER A 300 -33.42 30.39 -17.27
N ARG A 301 -33.78 30.66 -16.01
CA ARG A 301 -32.97 31.40 -15.02
C ARG A 301 -33.53 31.21 -13.63
N ILE A 302 -32.66 31.08 -12.64
CA ILE A 302 -33.03 31.15 -11.21
C ILE A 302 -32.69 32.57 -10.73
N VAL A 303 -33.61 33.20 -10.00
CA VAL A 303 -33.43 34.55 -9.45
C VAL A 303 -33.17 34.41 -7.95
N LEU A 304 -32.18 35.15 -7.43
CA LEU A 304 -31.92 35.20 -5.99
C LEU A 304 -33.14 35.75 -5.24
N ASP A 305 -33.40 35.20 -4.07
CA ASP A 305 -34.59 35.48 -3.24
C ASP A 305 -35.94 35.07 -3.85
N GLU A 306 -35.95 34.35 -4.98
CA GLU A 306 -37.15 33.70 -5.52
C GLU A 306 -37.11 32.18 -5.30
N ASP A 307 -38.28 31.59 -5.02
CA ASP A 307 -38.42 30.15 -4.94
C ASP A 307 -38.25 29.51 -6.32
N PHE A 308 -37.51 28.39 -6.37
CA PHE A 308 -37.42 27.53 -7.54
C PHE A 308 -37.63 26.08 -7.12
N LEU A 309 -38.02 25.24 -8.08
CA LEU A 309 -38.21 23.80 -7.85
C LEU A 309 -37.07 23.04 -8.53
N ALA A 310 -36.36 22.21 -7.76
CA ALA A 310 -35.41 21.23 -8.27
C ALA A 310 -35.96 19.84 -7.99
N GLU A 311 -36.04 19.00 -9.02
CA GLU A 311 -36.52 17.62 -8.95
C GLU A 311 -35.46 16.72 -9.59
N TRP A 312 -35.18 15.57 -8.98
CA TRP A 312 -34.30 14.57 -9.57
C TRP A 312 -34.72 13.16 -9.18
N THR A 313 -34.35 12.20 -10.02
CA THR A 313 -34.56 10.77 -9.78
C THR A 313 -33.21 10.11 -9.56
N VAL A 314 -33.05 9.48 -8.40
CA VAL A 314 -31.90 8.61 -8.12
C VAL A 314 -32.28 7.17 -8.38
N LYS A 315 -31.43 6.46 -9.11
CA LYS A 315 -31.56 5.03 -9.38
C LYS A 315 -30.33 4.30 -8.86
N ASN A 316 -30.56 3.22 -8.13
CA ASN A 316 -29.52 2.24 -7.85
C ASN A 316 -29.30 1.36 -9.09
N LYS A 317 -28.14 1.48 -9.72
CA LYS A 317 -27.65 0.62 -10.80
C LYS A 317 -26.91 -0.62 -10.28
N GLY A 318 -26.62 -0.66 -8.99
CA GLY A 318 -25.98 -1.79 -8.32
C GLY A 318 -26.91 -3.00 -8.14
N THR A 319 -26.33 -4.11 -7.73
CA THR A 319 -27.05 -5.38 -7.50
C THR A 319 -27.54 -5.55 -6.06
N LEU A 320 -26.95 -4.81 -5.12
CA LEU A 320 -27.35 -4.79 -3.72
C LEU A 320 -28.38 -3.72 -3.45
N SER A 321 -29.36 -4.02 -2.60
CA SER A 321 -30.31 -3.02 -2.11
C SER A 321 -29.61 -2.05 -1.16
N THR A 322 -29.90 -0.76 -1.27
CA THR A 322 -29.42 0.25 -0.32
C THR A 322 -30.30 0.25 0.93
N TRP A 323 -29.71 -0.04 2.09
CA TRP A 323 -30.42 0.00 3.38
C TRP A 323 -30.10 1.25 4.20
N ALA A 324 -29.10 2.03 3.79
CA ALA A 324 -28.72 3.28 4.41
C ALA A 324 -29.46 4.47 3.76
N ASN A 325 -29.69 5.52 4.56
CA ASN A 325 -30.13 6.80 4.04
C ASN A 325 -29.00 7.42 3.20
N TRP A 326 -29.35 8.05 2.09
CA TRP A 326 -28.45 8.84 1.26
C TRP A 326 -28.82 10.32 1.39
N TYR A 327 -27.84 11.17 1.12
CA TYR A 327 -27.99 12.62 1.10
C TYR A 327 -27.61 13.12 -0.28
N ASP A 328 -28.40 14.05 -0.81
CA ASP A 328 -28.05 14.79 -2.01
C ASP A 328 -27.51 16.16 -1.67
N TYR A 329 -26.71 16.68 -2.58
CA TYR A 329 -26.23 18.05 -2.53
C TYR A 329 -26.63 18.77 -3.82
N ILE A 330 -27.26 19.92 -3.68
CA ILE A 330 -27.52 20.83 -4.79
C ILE A 330 -26.45 21.92 -4.72
N TYR A 331 -25.72 22.09 -5.83
CA TYR A 331 -24.73 23.13 -5.98
C TYR A 331 -25.25 24.23 -6.90
N LEU A 332 -25.19 25.48 -6.45
CA LEU A 332 -25.52 26.66 -7.26
C LEU A 332 -24.21 27.27 -7.78
N SER A 333 -24.09 27.42 -9.11
CA SER A 333 -22.99 28.13 -9.77
C SER A 333 -23.52 29.27 -10.64
N THR A 334 -22.74 30.34 -10.78
CA THR A 334 -23.00 31.44 -11.72
C THR A 334 -22.53 31.15 -13.14
N ASP A 335 -21.84 30.02 -13.35
CA ASP A 335 -21.37 29.56 -14.65
C ASP A 335 -21.74 28.09 -14.91
N ASN A 336 -21.36 27.56 -16.07
CA ASN A 336 -21.62 26.18 -16.46
C ASN A 336 -20.47 25.22 -16.07
N GLN A 337 -19.55 25.65 -15.21
CA GLN A 337 -18.41 24.86 -14.77
C GLN A 337 -18.64 24.41 -13.33
N PHE A 338 -18.67 23.09 -13.12
CA PHE A 338 -18.67 22.55 -11.78
C PHE A 338 -17.28 22.71 -11.15
N MET A 339 -17.18 23.51 -10.08
CA MET A 339 -15.95 23.67 -9.30
C MET A 339 -16.27 23.42 -7.83
N VAL A 340 -15.60 22.47 -7.19
CA VAL A 340 -15.86 22.06 -5.80
C VAL A 340 -15.60 23.16 -4.75
N THR A 341 -14.81 24.18 -5.09
CA THR A 341 -14.34 25.22 -4.17
C THR A 341 -15.16 26.52 -4.13
N ILE A 342 -16.15 26.67 -5.03
CA ILE A 342 -16.92 27.92 -5.22
C ILE A 342 -18.45 27.82 -5.03
N PRO A 343 -19.10 26.66 -4.78
CA PRO A 343 -20.56 26.65 -4.69
C PRO A 343 -21.01 26.94 -3.26
N THR A 344 -22.07 27.72 -3.14
CA THR A 344 -22.84 27.80 -1.88
C THR A 344 -23.53 26.45 -1.68
N LEU A 345 -23.11 25.68 -0.67
CA LEU A 345 -23.73 24.41 -0.31
C LEU A 345 -25.08 24.68 0.35
N VAL A 346 -26.16 24.18 -0.24
CA VAL A 346 -27.48 24.17 0.40
C VAL A 346 -27.88 22.71 0.64
N ILE A 347 -28.02 22.35 1.91
CA ILE A 347 -28.38 20.99 2.34
C ILE A 347 -29.91 20.89 2.37
N PHE A 348 -30.48 19.98 1.58
CA PHE A 348 -31.89 19.60 1.66
C PHE A 348 -32.00 18.11 2.03
N SER A 349 -33.00 17.74 2.81
CA SER A 349 -33.35 16.33 3.06
C SER A 349 -34.58 15.96 2.23
N ALA A 350 -34.45 15.03 1.28
CA ALA A 350 -35.60 14.47 0.57
C ALA A 350 -36.36 13.46 1.45
N LYS A 351 -37.68 13.37 1.26
CA LYS A 351 -38.53 12.40 1.96
C LYS A 351 -38.44 11.05 1.23
N VAL A 352 -38.12 9.99 1.97
CA VAL A 352 -38.06 8.61 1.47
C VAL A 352 -39.34 8.24 0.72
N ALA A 353 -39.22 7.85 -0.56
CA ALA A 353 -40.32 7.21 -1.27
C ALA A 353 -40.44 5.74 -0.80
N PRO A 354 -41.63 5.25 -0.43
CA PRO A 354 -41.83 3.84 -0.11
C PRO A 354 -41.70 2.95 -1.37
N PRO A 355 -41.52 1.63 -1.21
CA PRO A 355 -41.15 0.69 -2.27
C PRO A 355 -42.15 0.57 -3.42
#